data_AF-A0A537NWH9-F1
#
_entry.id   AF-A0A537NWH9-F1
#
_cell.length_a   1.000
_cell.length_b   1.000
_cell.length_c   1.000
_cell.angle_alpha   90.00
_cell.angle_beta   90.00
_cell.angle_gamma   90.00
#
_symmetry.space_group_name_H-M   'P 1'
#
loop_
_entity.id
_entity.type
_entity.pdbx_description
1 polymer ?
#
loop_
_entity_poly.entity_id
_entity_poly.type
_entity_poly.pdbx_seq_one_letter_code
_entity_poly.pdbx_strand_id
1 'polypeptide(L)' 'MIQKAVIFDLDGTLVDTAPDLWRATNHCLSLRGRRDVTLEEVRAFIGHGARKLIARGLAATGDPLGDQDTETLYGLFVAY' A
#
# COMPACT_ATOMS: atom_id res chain seq x y z
N MET A 1 8.91 12.96 -37.68
CA MET A 1 8.93 11.51 -37.32
C MET A 1 8.03 11.31 -36.13
N ILE A 2 7.13 10.32 -36.15
CA ILE A 2 6.28 10.00 -35.00
C ILE A 2 7.01 8.96 -34.17
N GLN A 3 7.39 9.29 -32.94
CA GLN A 3 7.85 8.29 -31.97
C GLN A 3 6.65 7.50 -31.48
N LYS A 4 6.70 6.18 -31.62
CA LYS A 4 5.72 5.26 -31.04
C LYS A 4 6.30 4.74 -29.72
N ALA A 5 5.58 4.95 -28.63
CA ALA A 5 5.92 4.44 -27.32
C ALA A 5 4.70 3.79 -26.67
N VAL A 6 4.93 2.78 -25.85
CA VAL A 6 3.94 2.18 -24.96
C VAL A 6 4.49 2.27 -23.54
N ILE A 7 3.67 2.74 -22.60
CA ILE A 7 4.02 2.87 -21.19
C ILE A 7 3.15 1.87 -20.44
N PHE A 8 3.80 1.02 -19.65
CA PHE A 8 3.13 0.06 -18.79
C PHE A 8 3.27 0.52 -17.35
N ASP A 9 2.19 0.37 -16.58
CA ASP A 9 2.29 0.36 -15.13
C ASP A 9 2.96 -0.95 -14.68
N LEU A 10 3.50 -0.96 -13.45
CA LEU A 10 4.14 -2.14 -12.88
C LEU A 10 3.11 -2.97 -12.10
N ASP A 11 2.52 -2.36 -11.06
CA ASP A 11 1.70 -3.01 -10.06
C ASP A 11 0.36 -3.48 -10.64
N GLY A 12 0.11 -4.78 -10.59
CA GLY A 12 -1.12 -5.38 -11.13
C GLY A 12 -1.20 -5.36 -12.66
N THR A 13 -0.18 -4.85 -13.36
CA THR A 13 -0.08 -4.86 -14.83
C THR A 13 1.00 -5.82 -15.30
N LEU A 14 2.27 -5.58 -14.91
CA LEU A 14 3.38 -6.45 -15.27
C LEU A 14 3.71 -7.46 -14.16
N VAL A 15 3.43 -7.12 -12.91
CA VAL A 15 3.72 -7.96 -11.74
C VAL A 15 2.52 -7.96 -10.79
N ASP A 16 2.10 -9.14 -10.32
CA ASP A 16 1.10 -9.24 -9.24
C ASP A 16 1.74 -8.94 -7.89
N THR A 17 1.94 -7.66 -7.59
CA THR A 17 2.55 -7.18 -6.34
C THR A 17 1.57 -7.19 -5.16
N ALA A 18 0.29 -7.47 -5.40
CA ALA A 18 -0.75 -7.41 -4.37
C ALA A 18 -0.45 -8.28 -3.13
N PRO A 19 0.04 -9.53 -3.24
CA PRO A 19 0.35 -10.36 -2.08
C PRO A 19 1.46 -9.78 -1.18
N ASP A 20 2.49 -9.17 -1.78
CA ASP A 20 3.61 -8.58 -1.04
C ASP A 20 3.18 -7.28 -0.36
N LEU A 21 2.49 -6.41 -1.10
CA LEU A 21 1.89 -5.19 -0.57
C LEU A 21 0.89 -5.50 0.55
N TRP A 22 0.15 -6.60 0.45
CA TRP A 22 -0.77 -7.06 1.49
C TRP A 22 -0.04 -7.44 2.78
N ARG A 23 1.05 -8.21 2.69
CA ARG A 23 1.86 -8.58 3.86
C ARG A 23 2.49 -7.35 4.53
N ALA A 24 3.10 -6.46 3.75
CA ALA A 24 3.71 -5.25 4.27
C ALA A 24 2.68 -4.30 4.92
N THR A 25 1.50 -4.17 4.31
CA THR A 25 0.39 -3.37 4.88
C THR A 25 -0.09 -3.96 6.21
N ASN A 26 -0.36 -5.26 6.27
CA ASN A 26 -0.80 -5.90 7.51
C ASN A 26 0.26 -5.88 8.60
N HIS A 27 1.55 -5.97 8.24
CA HIS A 27 2.62 -5.75 9.19
C HIS A 27 2.51 -4.36 9.85
N CYS A 28 2.35 -3.30 9.05
CA CYS A 28 2.17 -1.94 9.55
C CYS A 28 0.91 -1.77 10.42
N LEU A 29 -0.20 -2.38 10.03
CA LEU A 29 -1.47 -2.33 10.76
C LEU A 29 -1.39 -3.05 12.11
N SER A 30 -0.76 -4.23 12.14
CA SER A 30 -0.58 -5.02 13.35
C SER A 30 0.21 -4.27 14.44
N LEU A 31 1.24 -3.50 14.04
CA LEU A 31 2.04 -2.66 14.94
C LEU A 31 1.24 -1.52 15.58
N ARG A 32 0.07 -1.20 15.03
CA ARG A 32 -0.87 -0.19 15.55
C ARG A 32 -2.11 -0.82 16.16
N GLY A 33 -2.10 -2.13 16.41
CA GLY A 33 -3.22 -2.86 17.01
C GLY A 33 -4.49 -2.83 16.16
N ARG A 34 -4.36 -2.63 14.84
CA ARG A 34 -5.48 -2.64 13.90
C ARG A 34 -5.76 -4.06 13.43
N ARG A 35 -6.98 -4.30 12.95
CA ARG A 35 -7.30 -5.56 12.25
C ARG A 35 -6.48 -5.67 10.97
N ASP A 36 -6.24 -6.91 10.53
CA ASP A 36 -5.72 -7.15 9.19
C ASP A 36 -6.77 -6.77 8.13
N VAL A 37 -6.27 -6.28 7.00
CA VAL A 37 -7.06 -6.12 5.78
C VAL A 37 -6.95 -7.38 4.92
N THR A 38 -7.99 -7.66 4.13
CA THR A 38 -7.99 -8.77 3.18
C THR A 38 -7.14 -8.44 1.95
N LEU A 39 -6.76 -9.46 1.18
CA LEU A 39 -6.06 -9.25 -0.09
C LEU A 39 -6.94 -8.47 -1.09
N GLU A 40 -8.26 -8.65 -1.04
CA GLU A 40 -9.22 -7.92 -1.87
C GLU A 40 -9.27 -6.43 -1.50
N GLU A 41 -9.31 -6.12 -0.20
CA GLU A 41 -9.21 -4.74 0.29
C GLU A 41 -7.91 -4.08 -0.19
N VAL A 42 -6.77 -4.78 -0.07
CA VAL A 42 -5.48 -4.25 -0.54
C VAL A 42 -5.48 -4.01 -2.03
N ARG A 43 -6.03 -4.91 -2.85
CA ARG A 43 -6.14 -4.70 -4.30
C ARG A 43 -6.89 -3.43 -4.66
N ALA A 44 -7.94 -3.07 -3.90
CA ALA A 44 -8.66 -1.81 -4.08
C ALA A 44 -7.85 -0.58 -3.65
N PHE A 45 -6.79 -0.76 -2.86
CA PHE A 45 -5.93 0.32 -2.36
C PHE A 45 -4.68 0.56 -3.20
N ILE A 46 -4.29 -0.38 -4.07
CA ILE A 46 -3.10 -0.26 -4.93
C ILE A 46 -3.21 0.97 -5.82
N GLY A 47 -2.04 1.58 -6.08
CA GLY A 47 -1.91 2.82 -6.85
C GLY A 47 -1.65 4.04 -5.96
N HIS A 48 -0.96 5.02 -6.52
CA HIS A 48 -0.52 6.26 -5.85
C HIS A 48 0.52 6.07 -4.73
N GLY A 49 1.20 4.92 -4.70
CA GLY A 49 2.37 4.65 -3.86
C GLY A 49 2.06 4.22 -2.42
N ALA A 50 3.11 3.77 -1.72
CA ALA A 50 2.99 3.11 -0.42
C ALA A 50 2.36 3.99 0.69
N ARG A 51 2.62 5.31 0.71
CA ARG A 51 1.99 6.22 1.69
C ARG A 51 0.46 6.20 1.57
N LYS A 52 -0.05 6.23 0.34
CA LYS A 52 -1.49 6.18 0.07
C LYS A 52 -2.07 4.83 0.48
N LEU A 53 -1.35 3.76 0.21
CA LEU A 53 -1.71 2.39 0.60
C LEU A 53 -1.82 2.27 2.13
N ILE A 54 -0.83 2.73 2.89
CA ILE A 54 -0.84 2.73 4.36
C ILE A 54 -2.01 3.56 4.90
N ALA A 55 -2.19 4.78 4.39
CA ALA A 55 -3.28 5.65 4.82
C ALA A 55 -4.67 5.01 4.57
N ARG A 56 -4.84 4.34 3.43
CA ARG A 56 -6.08 3.60 3.10
C ARG A 56 -6.29 2.41 4.02
N GLY A 57 -5.24 1.64 4.32
CA GLY A 57 -5.31 0.54 5.29
C GLY A 57 -5.69 1.02 6.70
N LEU A 58 -5.12 2.13 7.15
CA LEU A 58 -5.48 2.74 8.44
C LEU A 58 -6.94 3.19 8.46
N ALA A 59 -7.39 3.91 7.43
CA ALA A 59 -8.78 4.37 7.32
C ALA A 59 -9.80 3.22 7.23
N ALA A 60 -9.43 2.09 6.61
CA ALA A 60 -10.29 0.90 6.52
C ALA A 60 -10.41 0.13 7.85
N THR A 61 -9.56 0.43 8.81
CA THR A 61 -9.43 -0.33 10.07
C THR A 61 -9.60 0.53 11.33
N GLY A 62 -9.87 1.83 11.16
CA GLY A 62 -10.17 2.77 12.23
C GLY A 62 -9.83 4.22 11.84
N ASP A 63 -9.58 5.05 12.85
CA ASP A 63 -9.25 6.46 12.60
C ASP A 63 -7.88 6.64 11.93
N PRO A 64 -7.75 7.62 11.01
CA PRO A 64 -6.47 8.00 10.43
C PRO A 64 -5.48 8.41 11.52
N LEU A 65 -4.21 8.04 11.33
CA LEU A 65 -3.11 8.53 12.18
C LEU A 65 -2.58 9.87 11.64
N GLY A 66 -1.89 10.63 12.48
CA GLY A 66 -1.22 11.85 12.05
C GLY A 66 -0.07 11.59 11.06
N ASP A 67 0.40 12.65 10.40
CA ASP A 67 1.43 12.57 9.36
C ASP A 67 2.73 11.92 9.86
N GLN A 68 3.14 12.21 11.10
CA GLN A 68 4.36 11.66 11.70
C GLN A 68 4.30 10.14 11.90
N ASP A 69 3.12 9.62 12.31
CA ASP A 69 2.90 8.19 12.42
C ASP A 69 2.91 7.52 11.04
N THR A 70 2.33 8.18 10.04
CA THR A 70 2.31 7.68 8.66
C THR A 70 3.73 7.57 8.08
N GLU A 71 4.61 8.54 8.33
CA GLU A 71 6.01 8.46 7.88
C GLU A 71 6.79 7.36 8.62
N THR A 72 6.52 7.16 9.91
CA THR A 72 7.11 6.05 10.67
C THR A 72 6.71 4.70 10.08
N LEU A 73 5.42 4.54 9.76
CA LEU A 73 4.91 3.32 9.10
C LEU A 73 5.45 3.17 7.68
N TYR A 74 5.64 4.25 6.94
CA TYR A 74 6.24 4.20 5.61
C TYR A 74 7.67 3.63 5.66
N GLY A 75 8.48 4.04 6.63
CA GLY A 75 9.81 3.47 6.83
C GLY A 75 9.78 1.96 7.10
N LEU A 76 8.83 1.51 7.92
CA LEU A 76 8.64 0.09 8.23
C LEU A 76 8.13 -0.70 7.02
N PHE A 77 7.22 -0.12 6.24
CA PHE A 77 6.67 -0.72 5.03
C PHE A 77 7.77 -1.00 3.99
N VAL A 78 8.69 -0.05 3.80
CA VAL A 78 9.78 -0.19 2.82
C VAL A 78 10.84 -1.19 3.28
N ALA A 79 10.98 -1.41 4.59
CA ALA A 79 11.96 -2.32 5.18
C ALA A 79 11.47 -3.77 5.33
N TYR A 80 10.19 -4.03 5.06
CA TYR A 80 9.54 -5.35 5.18
C TYR A 80 9.81 -6.22 3.94
#